data_AF-A0A9E2P4B0-F1
#
_entry.id   AF-A0A9E2P4B0-F1
#
_cell.length_a   1.000
_cell.length_b   1.000
_cell.length_c   1.000
_cell.angle_alpha   90.00
_cell.angle_beta   90.00
_cell.angle_gamma   90.00
#
_symmetry.space_group_name_H-M   'P 1'
#
loop_
_entity.id
_entity.type
_entity.pdbx_description
1 polymer ?
#
loop_
_entity_poly.entity_id
_entity_poly.type
_entity_poly.pdbx_seq_one_letter_code
_entity_poly.pdbx_strand_id
1 'polypeptide(L)'
;MQTRDIDEIRLLGGALVALGLALGGAAAATGILAADHMAAAAELCGPTADHCGLCVAAGALLLAALGAAGAGIGLLVKPRPALQRAALG
;
A
#
# COMPACT_ATOMS: atom_id res chain seq x y z
N MET A 1 -20.03 23.59 -9.57
CA MET A 1 -19.75 22.13 -9.62
C MET A 1 -18.29 21.77 -9.45
N GLN A 2 -17.34 22.66 -9.77
CA GLN A 2 -15.91 22.35 -9.79
C GLN A 2 -15.25 22.11 -8.42
N THR A 3 -15.80 22.65 -7.32
CA THR A 3 -15.24 22.48 -5.96
C THR A 3 -15.51 21.10 -5.35
N ARG A 4 -16.70 20.52 -5.57
CA ARG A 4 -17.04 19.15 -5.12
C ARG A 4 -16.09 18.09 -5.69
N ASP A 5 -15.74 18.25 -6.97
CA ASP A 5 -14.80 17.37 -7.67
C ASP A 5 -13.40 17.40 -7.03
N ILE A 6 -12.98 18.57 -6.54
CA ILE A 6 -11.67 18.73 -5.90
C ILE A 6 -11.59 18.01 -4.56
N ASP A 7 -12.62 18.17 -3.73
CA ASP A 7 -12.70 17.56 -2.41
C ASP A 7 -12.85 16.04 -2.51
N GLU A 8 -13.64 15.56 -3.47
CA GLU A 8 -13.81 14.14 -3.75
C GLU A 8 -12.49 13.46 -4.14
N ILE A 9 -11.70 14.07 -5.03
CA ILE A 9 -10.38 13.54 -5.41
C ILE A 9 -9.40 13.55 -4.22
N ARG A 10 -9.46 14.57 -3.36
CA ARG A 10 -8.61 14.64 -2.15
C ARG A 10 -8.99 13.56 -1.14
N LEU A 11 -10.28 13.35 -0.92
CA LEU A 11 -10.82 12.28 -0.08
C LEU A 11 -10.42 10.91 -0.62
N LEU A 12 -10.60 10.67 -1.92
CA LEU A 12 -10.24 9.40 -2.56
C LEU A 12 -8.73 9.16 -2.50
N GLY A 13 -7.93 10.17 -2.85
CA GLY A 13 -6.47 10.10 -2.81
C GLY A 13 -5.94 9.86 -1.40
N GLY A 14 -6.49 10.56 -0.39
CA GLY A 14 -6.15 10.35 1.01
C GLY A 14 -6.54 8.95 1.51
N ALA A 15 -7.73 8.47 1.15
CA ALA A 15 -8.19 7.12 1.51
C ALA A 15 -7.32 6.02 0.90
N LEU A 16 -6.89 6.18 -0.36
CA LEU A 16 -5.99 5.26 -1.05
C LEU A 16 -4.60 5.21 -0.39
N VAL A 17 -4.07 6.36 0.07
CA VAL A 17 -2.81 6.40 0.83
C VAL A 17 -2.97 5.71 2.19
N ALA A 18 -4.04 6.00 2.93
CA ALA A 18 -4.31 5.37 4.22
C ALA A 18 -4.47 3.85 4.09
N LEU A 19 -5.18 3.40 3.04
CA LEU A 19 -5.30 2.00 2.69
C LEU A 19 -3.92 1.39 2.41
N GLY A 20 -3.09 2.05 1.59
CA GLY A 20 -1.72 1.61 1.33
C GLY A 20 -0.88 1.42 2.61
N LEU A 21 -0.96 2.35 3.56
CA LEU A 21 -0.29 2.19 4.87
C LEU A 21 -0.81 1.00 5.66
N ALA A 22 -2.13 0.79 5.70
CA ALA A 22 -2.73 -0.35 6.40
C ALA A 22 -2.27 -1.69 5.80
N LEU A 23 -2.22 -1.80 4.47
CA LEU A 23 -1.70 -3.00 3.80
C LEU A 23 -0.19 -3.18 4.04
N GLY A 24 0.59 -2.10 4.10
CA GLY A 24 2.01 -2.16 4.44
C GLY A 24 2.22 -2.69 5.87
N GLY A 25 1.41 -2.24 6.82
CA GLY A 25 1.41 -2.76 8.19
C GLY A 25 1.03 -4.25 8.26
N ALA A 26 0.01 -4.65 7.51
CA ALA A 26 -0.37 -6.07 7.40
C ALA A 26 0.75 -6.91 6.77
N ALA A 27 1.44 -6.41 5.74
CA ALA A 27 2.58 -7.09 5.13
C ALA A 27 3.72 -7.32 6.15
N ALA A 28 4.04 -6.30 6.94
CA ALA A 28 5.04 -6.39 7.99
C ALA A 28 4.67 -7.45 9.04
N ALA A 29 3.41 -7.45 9.50
CA ALA A 29 2.92 -8.46 10.44
C ALA A 29 3.00 -9.89 9.85
N THR A 30 2.61 -10.07 8.59
CA THR A 30 2.73 -11.37 7.93
C THR A 30 4.18 -11.81 7.73
N GLY A 31 5.11 -10.87 7.53
CA GLY A 31 6.55 -11.17 7.45
C GLY A 31 7.12 -11.64 8.80
N ILE A 32 6.71 -11.00 9.91
CA ILE A 32 7.08 -11.42 11.27
C ILE A 32 6.56 -12.83 11.54
N LEU A 33 5.27 -13.08 11.24
CA LEU A 33 4.65 -14.41 11.37
C LEU A 33 5.36 -15.46 10.50
N ALA A 34 5.79 -15.10 9.30
CA ALA A 34 6.56 -16.01 8.44
C ALA A 34 7.92 -16.36 9.06
N ALA A 35 8.61 -15.37 9.64
CA ALA A 35 9.89 -15.57 10.31
C ALA A 35 9.74 -16.45 11.56
N ASP A 36 8.73 -16.20 12.40
CA ASP A 36 8.43 -17.02 13.58
C ASP A 36 8.08 -18.45 13.18
N HIS A 37 7.29 -18.63 12.11
CA HIS A 37 6.95 -19.94 11.59
C HIS A 37 8.18 -20.69 11.08
N MET A 38 9.10 -20.02 10.38
CA MET A 38 10.34 -20.64 9.92
C MET A 38 11.28 -20.99 11.08
N ALA A 39 11.36 -20.14 12.11
CA ALA A 39 12.15 -20.42 13.31
C ALA A 39 11.62 -21.67 14.05
N ALA A 40 10.30 -21.77 14.23
CA ALA A 40 9.68 -22.95 14.85
C ALA A 40 9.78 -24.22 13.98
N ALA A 41 9.66 -24.08 12.66
CA ALA A 41 9.76 -25.21 11.74
C ALA A 41 11.19 -25.74 11.59
N ALA A 42 12.20 -24.87 11.72
CA ALA A 42 13.61 -25.26 11.66
C ALA A 42 14.01 -26.27 12.76
N GLU A 43 13.33 -26.24 13.92
CA GLU A 43 13.55 -27.21 14.99
C GLU A 43 12.97 -28.60 14.69
N LEU A 44 12.01 -28.69 13.76
CA LEU A 44 11.27 -29.92 13.49
C LEU A 44 11.80 -30.68 12.26
N CYS A 45 12.23 -29.99 11.21
CA CYS A 45 12.84 -30.52 10.01
C CYS A 45 13.69 -29.40 9.36
N GLY A 46 14.90 -29.70 8.88
CA GLY A 46 15.76 -28.71 8.18
C GLY A 46 15.05 -27.98 7.04
N PRO A 47 15.59 -26.84 6.54
CA PRO A 47 14.89 -25.89 5.68
C PRO A 47 14.36 -26.57 4.41
N THR A 48 13.05 -26.85 4.37
CA THR A 48 12.42 -27.74 3.36
C THR A 48 11.32 -27.07 2.55
N ALA A 49 11.25 -25.73 2.49
CA ALA A 49 10.34 -25.08 1.55
C ALA A 49 10.94 -23.80 0.97
N ASP A 50 11.05 -23.76 -0.37
CA ASP A 50 11.65 -22.64 -1.11
C ASP A 50 10.93 -21.31 -0.85
N HIS A 51 9.62 -21.27 -0.58
CA HIS A 51 8.93 -20.10 -0.02
C HIS A 51 7.63 -20.54 0.67
N CYS A 52 7.37 -20.11 1.92
CA CYS A 52 6.12 -20.43 2.62
C CYS A 52 4.97 -19.48 2.19
N GLY A 53 3.72 -19.94 2.32
CA GLY A 53 2.54 -19.14 1.93
C GLY A 53 2.44 -17.79 2.63
N LEU A 54 3.01 -17.65 3.84
CA LEU A 54 3.09 -16.39 4.57
C LEU A 54 4.04 -15.38 3.90
N CYS A 55 5.17 -15.84 3.33
CA CYS A 55 6.06 -14.98 2.54
C CYS A 55 5.39 -14.47 1.26
N VAL A 56 4.60 -15.34 0.60
CA VAL A 56 3.82 -14.95 -0.59
C VAL A 56 2.74 -13.94 -0.23
N ALA A 57 2.03 -14.15 0.90
CA ALA A 57 1.04 -13.20 1.40
C ALA A 57 1.66 -11.84 1.73
N ALA A 58 2.82 -11.82 2.40
CA ALA A 58 3.55 -10.59 2.70
C ALA A 58 3.95 -9.83 1.42
N GLY A 59 4.46 -10.55 0.41
CA GLY A 59 4.80 -9.97 -0.89
C GLY A 59 3.58 -9.39 -1.63
N ALA A 60 2.46 -10.10 -1.63
CA ALA A 60 1.21 -9.63 -2.24
C ALA A 60 0.66 -8.38 -1.55
N LEU A 61 0.71 -8.34 -0.21
CA LEU A 61 0.31 -7.19 0.59
C LEU A 61 1.21 -5.97 0.33
N LEU A 62 2.52 -6.17 0.17
CA LEU A 62 3.46 -5.11 -0.22
C LEU A 62 3.12 -4.53 -1.60
N LEU A 63 2.89 -5.38 -2.60
CA LEU A 63 2.52 -4.92 -3.94
C LEU A 63 1.21 -4.13 -3.92
N ALA A 64 0.22 -4.61 -3.18
CA ALA A 64 -1.06 -3.92 -3.03
C ALA A 64 -0.92 -2.60 -2.26
N ALA A 65 -0.05 -2.54 -1.23
CA ALA A 65 0.26 -1.33 -0.50
C ALA A 65 0.90 -0.26 -1.40
N LEU A 66 1.90 -0.65 -2.20
CA LEU A 66 2.56 0.24 -3.17
C LEU A 66 1.57 0.72 -4.24
N GLY A 67 0.73 -0.16 -4.76
CA GLY A 67 -0.28 0.18 -5.75
C GLY A 67 -1.30 1.20 -5.23
N ALA A 68 -1.85 0.97 -4.03
CA ALA A 68 -2.81 1.87 -3.40
C ALA A 68 -2.19 3.22 -3.05
N ALA A 69 -1.02 3.22 -2.40
CA ALA A 69 -0.32 4.46 -2.05
C ALA A 69 0.10 5.25 -3.29
N GLY A 70 0.64 4.58 -4.31
CA GLY A 70 1.05 5.21 -5.57
C GLY A 70 -0.13 5.82 -6.33
N ALA A 71 -1.27 5.12 -6.40
CA ALA A 71 -2.49 5.65 -7.01
C ALA A 71 -3.01 6.87 -6.24
N GLY A 72 -3.04 6.82 -4.90
CA GLY A 72 -3.46 7.92 -4.05
C GLY A 72 -2.58 9.17 -4.20
N ILE A 73 -1.26 9.00 -4.16
CA ILE A 73 -0.29 10.08 -4.39
C ILE A 73 -0.45 10.65 -5.81
N GLY A 74 -0.61 9.79 -6.82
CA GLY A 74 -0.82 10.22 -8.20
C GLY A 74 -2.07 11.08 -8.38
N LEU A 75 -3.17 10.74 -7.69
CA LEU A 75 -4.40 11.55 -7.65
C LEU A 75 -4.20 12.91 -6.98
N LEU A 76 -3.37 12.98 -5.94
CA LEU A 76 -3.10 14.20 -5.18
C LEU A 76 -2.11 15.14 -5.89
N VAL A 77 -1.12 14.59 -6.61
CA VAL A 77 -0.03 15.34 -7.24
C VAL A 77 -0.36 15.76 -8.67
N LYS A 78 -1.37 15.17 -9.33
CA LYS A 78 -1.71 15.46 -10.72
C LYS A 78 -1.92 16.98 -10.92
N PRO A 79 -1.13 17.65 -11.78
CA PRO A 79 -1.22 19.08 -11.98
C PRO A 79 -2.60 19.42 -12.53
N ARG A 80 -3.32 20.27 -11.80
CA ARG A 80 -4.67 20.69 -12.18
C ARG A 80 -4.58 21.99 -12.98
N PRO A 81 -4.82 21.96 -14.31
CA PRO A 81 -4.74 23.17 -15.13
C PRO A 81 -5.74 24.25 -14.69
N ALA A 82 -6.83 23.87 -14.00
CA ALA A 82 -7.79 24.79 -13.42
C ALA A 82 -7.25 25.58 -12.20
N LEU A 83 -6.37 24.99 -11.38
CA LEU A 83 -5.72 25.68 -10.26
C LEU A 83 -4.55 26.56 -10.74
N GLN A 84 -3.83 26.13 -11.78
CA GLN A 84 -2.78 26.94 -12.41
C GLN A 84 -3.35 28.20 -13.09
N ARG A 85 -4.52 28.13 -13.73
CA ARG A 85 -5.19 29.32 -14.29
C ARG A 85 -5.66 30.32 -13.23
N ALA A 86 -6.09 29.85 -12.06
CA ALA A 86 -6.52 30.72 -10.96
C ALA A 86 -5.36 31.38 -10.20
N ALA A 87 -4.15 30.81 -10.25
CA ALA A 87 -2.95 31.36 -9.61
C ALA A 87 -2.18 32.36 -10.51
N LEU A 88 -2.54 32.45 -11.79
CA LEU A 88 -1.92 33.33 -12.80
C LEU A 88 -2.86 34.45 -13.28
N GLY A 89 -4.06 34.58 -12.68
CA GLY A 89 -5.08 35.56 -13.04
C GLY A 89 -5.32 36.57 -11.93
#